data_AF-A0A349UJ24-F1
#
_entry.id   AF-A0A349UJ24-F1
#
_cell.length_a   1.000
_cell.length_b   1.000
_cell.length_c   1.000
_cell.angle_alpha   90.00
_cell.angle_beta   90.00
_cell.angle_gamma   90.00
#
_symmetry.space_group_name_H-M   'P 1'
#
loop_
_entity.id
_entity.type
_entity.pdbx_description
1 polymer ?
#
loop_
_entity_poly.entity_id
_entity_poly.type
_entity_poly.pdbx_seq_one_letter_code
_entity_poly.pdbx_strand_id
1 'polypeptide(L)'
;MLKNPQNLTIVLLLATAVVLAAMLLATFTTRDAQAGTSAGKQGDYIMVNGMWSGSTDLVYIVDIAARKLNVYYAHAASNDVKLIQTVDLAKAFEE
;
A
#
# COMPACT_ATOMS: atom_id res chain seq x y z
N MET A 1 -1.27 -26.73 45.36
CA MET A 1 -0.76 -28.08 45.03
C MET A 1 -0.28 -28.06 43.57
N LEU A 2 0.89 -27.48 43.31
CA LEU A 2 1.66 -27.67 42.07
C LEU A 2 2.86 -28.52 42.45
N LYS A 3 2.80 -29.84 42.20
CA LYS A 3 3.84 -30.78 42.64
C LYS A 3 4.70 -31.34 41.50
N ASN A 4 4.62 -30.78 40.30
CA ASN A 4 5.46 -31.30 39.20
C ASN A 4 5.90 -30.17 38.25
N PRO A 5 7.20 -29.79 38.22
CA PRO A 5 7.70 -28.76 37.33
C PRO A 5 7.48 -29.09 35.85
N GLN A 6 7.40 -30.38 35.47
CA GLN A 6 7.02 -30.80 34.13
C GLN A 6 5.62 -30.32 33.73
N ASN A 7 4.64 -30.42 34.62
CA ASN A 7 3.27 -29.99 34.33
C ASN A 7 3.20 -28.47 34.12
N LEU A 8 4.03 -27.71 34.83
CA LEU A 8 4.12 -26.27 34.65
C LEU A 8 4.73 -25.92 33.28
N THR A 9 5.80 -26.62 32.87
CA THR A 9 6.42 -26.43 31.55
C THR A 9 5.47 -26.80 30.42
N ILE A 10 4.69 -27.88 30.56
CA ILE A 10 3.70 -28.30 29.56
C ILE A 10 2.62 -27.23 29.38
N VAL A 11 2.08 -26.68 30.47
CA VAL A 11 1.06 -25.62 30.42
C VAL A 11 1.63 -24.35 29.78
N LEU A 12 2.88 -23.99 30.10
CA LEU A 12 3.53 -22.82 29.51
C LEU A 12 3.75 -23.00 28.00
N LEU A 13 4.23 -24.17 27.57
CA LEU A 13 4.41 -24.49 26.15
C LEU A 13 3.08 -24.45 25.39
N LEU A 14 2.01 -25.02 25.96
CA LEU A 14 0.67 -24.95 25.36
C LEU A 14 0.17 -23.51 25.21
N ALA A 15 0.34 -22.68 26.24
CA ALA A 15 -0.04 -21.28 26.17
C ALA A 15 0.73 -20.54 25.06
N THR A 16 2.04 -20.76 24.96
CA THR A 16 2.86 -20.14 23.90
C THR A 16 2.47 -20.63 22.50
N ALA A 17 2.16 -21.92 22.34
CA ALA A 17 1.73 -22.49 21.06
C ALA A 17 0.39 -21.91 20.59
N VAL A 18 -0.56 -21.70 21.50
CA VAL A 18 -1.86 -21.08 21.17
C VAL A 18 -1.68 -19.63 20.73
N VAL A 19 -0.84 -18.85 21.41
CA VAL A 19 -0.56 -17.45 21.03
C VAL A 19 0.12 -17.40 19.66
N LEU A 20 1.12 -18.25 19.42
CA LEU A 20 1.81 -18.32 18.12
C LEU A 20 0.87 -18.74 16.99
N ALA A 21 -0.01 -19.71 17.24
CA ALA A 21 -1.01 -20.15 16.26
C ALA A 21 -2.01 -19.03 15.92
N ALA A 22 -2.48 -18.27 16.93
CA ALA A 22 -3.38 -17.14 16.71
C ALA A 22 -2.70 -16.02 15.89
N MET A 23 -1.45 -15.70 16.17
CA MET A 23 -0.68 -14.72 15.39
C MET A 23 -0.46 -15.20 13.95
N LEU A 24 -0.12 -16.48 13.76
CA LEU A 24 0.05 -17.07 12.44
C LEU A 24 -1.24 -16.98 11.62
N LEU A 25 -2.38 -17.37 12.19
CA LEU A 25 -3.69 -17.25 11.53
C LEU A 25 -4.05 -15.81 11.19
N ALA A 26 -3.69 -14.84 12.03
CA ALA A 26 -3.88 -13.42 11.75
C ALA A 26 -3.01 -12.91 10.58
N THR A 27 -1.85 -13.52 10.32
CA THR A 27 -1.04 -13.17 9.13
C THR A 27 -1.60 -13.74 7.84
N PHE A 28 -2.37 -14.83 7.90
CA PHE A 28 -2.99 -15.46 6.73
C PHE A 28 -4.35 -14.86 6.36
N THR A 29 -4.86 -13.86 7.10
CA THR A 29 -5.95 -13.03 6.58
C THR A 29 -5.37 -12.10 5.52
N THR A 30 -5.23 -12.63 4.31
CA THR A 30 -4.95 -11.87 3.10
C THR A 30 -5.98 -10.74 3.01
N ARG A 31 -5.51 -9.50 3.18
CA ARG A 31 -6.21 -8.37 2.56
C ARG A 31 -6.03 -8.58 1.08
N ASP A 32 -7.07 -9.06 0.40
CA ASP A 32 -7.08 -9.01 -1.06
C ASP A 32 -6.70 -7.58 -1.45
N ALA A 33 -5.63 -7.44 -2.22
CA ALA A 33 -5.32 -6.19 -2.86
C ALA A 33 -6.46 -5.94 -3.86
N GLN A 34 -7.54 -5.34 -3.38
CA GLN A 34 -8.66 -4.99 -4.22
C GLN A 34 -8.19 -3.86 -5.12
N ALA A 35 -7.81 -4.22 -6.35
CA ALA A 35 -7.80 -3.30 -7.47
C ALA A 35 -9.26 -2.93 -7.75
N GLY A 36 -9.84 -2.13 -6.86
CA GLY A 36 -11.13 -1.50 -7.06
C GLY A 36 -10.99 -0.54 -8.25
N THR A 37 -11.24 -1.05 -9.44
CA THR A 37 -11.49 -0.22 -10.61
C THR A 37 -12.83 0.48 -10.37
N SER A 38 -12.80 1.59 -9.64
CA SER A 38 -13.89 2.56 -9.62
C SER A 38 -13.93 3.20 -11.01
N ALA A 39 -14.63 2.54 -11.94
CA ALA A 39 -14.89 3.02 -13.30
C ALA A 39 -13.72 3.83 -13.88
N GLY A 40 -12.53 3.23 -13.92
CA GLY A 40 -11.39 3.87 -14.56
C GLY A 40 -11.79 4.12 -16.00
N LYS A 41 -11.80 5.38 -16.45
CA LYS A 41 -11.90 5.71 -17.86
C LYS A 41 -10.93 4.77 -18.58
N GLN A 42 -11.45 3.85 -19.38
CA GLN A 42 -10.64 3.02 -20.24
C GLN A 42 -9.98 3.99 -21.22
N GLY A 43 -8.72 4.33 -20.97
CA GLY A 43 -8.01 5.36 -21.69
C GLY A 43 -6.52 5.08 -21.66
N ASP A 44 -5.83 5.69 -22.61
CA ASP A 44 -4.39 5.60 -22.76
C ASP A 44 -3.74 6.43 -21.65
N TYR A 45 -3.43 5.78 -20.54
CA TYR A 45 -2.74 6.37 -19.41
C TYR A 45 -1.41 5.66 -19.21
N ILE A 46 -0.34 6.43 -18.99
CA ILE A 46 0.95 5.91 -18.54
C ILE A 46 1.12 6.31 -17.08
N MET A 47 1.30 5.30 -16.23
CA MET A 47 1.54 5.51 -14.80
C MET A 47 2.98 5.16 -14.47
N VAL A 48 3.67 6.06 -13.77
CA VAL A 48 5.06 5.87 -13.35
C VAL A 48 5.17 6.24 -11.88
N ASN A 49 5.81 5.38 -11.10
CA ASN A 49 6.17 5.68 -9.72
C ASN A 49 7.51 6.40 -9.69
N GLY A 50 7.63 7.42 -8.86
CA GLY A 50 8.89 8.10 -8.58
C GLY A 50 9.01 8.45 -7.12
N MET A 51 10.15 9.00 -6.75
CA MET A 51 10.45 9.38 -5.38
C MET A 51 11.07 10.77 -5.38
N TRP A 52 10.56 11.64 -4.52
CA TRP A 52 11.14 12.94 -4.25
C TRP A 52 11.81 12.93 -2.88
N SER A 53 13.09 13.31 -2.82
CA SER A 53 13.84 13.50 -1.56
C SER A 53 14.00 12.29 -0.63
N GLY A 54 13.73 11.06 -1.10
CA GLY A 54 13.99 9.82 -0.34
C GLY A 54 12.87 9.39 0.63
N SER A 55 11.92 10.28 0.94
CA SER A 55 10.83 10.02 1.89
C SER A 55 9.43 10.27 1.32
N THR A 56 9.34 10.72 0.07
CA THR A 56 8.09 11.17 -0.54
C THR A 56 7.86 10.41 -1.82
N ASP A 57 6.93 9.45 -1.78
CA ASP A 57 6.53 8.70 -2.97
C ASP A 57 5.59 9.52 -3.83
N LEU A 58 5.88 9.55 -5.12
CA LEU A 58 5.11 10.26 -6.13
C LEU A 58 4.56 9.28 -7.16
N VAL A 59 3.35 9.55 -7.63
CA VAL A 59 2.72 8.85 -8.74
C VAL A 59 2.49 9.83 -9.87
N TYR A 60 3.15 9.61 -10.99
CA TYR A 60 2.99 10.38 -12.22
C TYR A 60 1.97 9.68 -13.10
N ILE A 61 0.91 10.37 -13.48
CA ILE A 61 -0.13 9.88 -14.39
C ILE A 61 -0.15 10.77 -15.63
N VAL A 62 0.33 10.23 -16.75
CA VAL A 62 0.20 10.86 -18.06
C VAL A 62 -1.13 10.43 -18.66
N ASP A 63 -2.05 11.38 -18.80
CA ASP A 63 -3.28 11.23 -19.57
C ASP A 63 -2.99 11.61 -21.03
N ILE A 64 -2.89 10.59 -21.90
CA ILE A 64 -2.57 10.80 -23.32
C ILE A 64 -3.75 11.49 -24.03
N ALA A 65 -4.98 11.12 -23.68
CA ALA A 65 -6.19 11.70 -24.29
C ALA A 65 -6.33 13.19 -23.94
N ALA A 66 -6.09 13.56 -22.68
CA ALA A 66 -6.16 14.94 -22.22
C ALA A 66 -4.86 15.73 -22.47
N ARG A 67 -3.78 15.08 -22.92
CA ARG A 67 -2.43 15.64 -23.06
C ARG A 67 -1.96 16.35 -21.78
N LYS A 68 -2.15 15.70 -20.64
CA LYS A 68 -1.80 16.24 -19.33
C LYS A 68 -0.99 15.25 -18.53
N LEU A 69 -0.03 15.77 -17.77
CA LEU A 69 0.63 15.04 -16.71
C LEU A 69 0.07 15.50 -15.36
N ASN A 70 -0.42 14.57 -14.57
CA ASN A 70 -0.82 14.79 -13.19
C ASN A 70 0.18 14.12 -12.26
N VAL A 71 0.64 14.86 -11.26
CA VAL A 71 1.58 14.37 -10.25
C VAL A 71 0.85 14.29 -8.93
N TYR A 72 0.79 13.09 -8.38
CA TYR A 72 0.16 12.81 -7.11
C TYR A 72 1.21 12.49 -6.05
N TYR A 73 0.95 12.91 -4.83
CA TYR A 73 1.67 12.52 -3.64
C TYR A 73 0.87 11.45 -2.89
N ALA A 74 1.49 10.32 -2.59
CA ALA A 74 0.91 9.31 -1.72
C ALA A 74 1.38 9.55 -0.28
N HIS A 75 0.48 9.96 0.60
CA HIS A 75 0.79 10.14 2.02
C HIS A 75 0.47 8.85 2.78
N ALA A 76 1.49 8.01 2.99
CA ALA A 76 1.34 6.69 3.60
C ALA A 76 0.70 6.71 4.99
N ALA A 77 0.95 7.76 5.78
CA ALA A 77 0.42 7.86 7.15
C ALA A 77 -1.08 8.19 7.20
N SER A 78 -1.64 8.82 6.16
CA SER A 78 -3.08 9.15 6.08
C SER A 78 -3.84 8.29 5.07
N ASN A 79 -3.14 7.40 4.35
CA ASN A 79 -3.68 6.61 3.25
C ASN A 79 -4.46 7.47 2.23
N ASP A 80 -3.90 8.64 1.91
CA ASP A 80 -4.52 9.63 1.02
C ASP A 80 -3.58 9.94 -0.16
N VAL A 81 -4.18 10.29 -1.30
CA VAL A 81 -3.47 10.61 -2.55
C VAL A 81 -3.85 12.02 -2.96
N LYS A 82 -2.89 12.93 -2.91
CA LYS A 82 -3.11 14.36 -3.17
C LYS A 82 -2.51 14.76 -4.51
N LEU A 83 -3.29 15.39 -5.38
CA LEU A 83 -2.76 16.03 -6.59
C LEU A 83 -1.89 17.23 -6.18
N ILE A 84 -0.63 17.21 -6.59
CA ILE A 84 0.34 18.28 -6.31
C ILE A 84 0.41 19.23 -7.50
N GLN A 85 0.43 18.68 -8.70
CA GLN A 85 0.68 19.44 -9.91
C GLN A 85 -0.02 18.81 -11.12
N THR A 86 -0.51 19.68 -11.99
CA THR A 86 -0.95 19.31 -13.34
C THR A 86 -0.14 20.12 -14.34
N VAL A 87 0.45 19.44 -15.32
CA VAL A 87 1.21 20.02 -16.43
C VAL A 87 0.47 19.76 -17.72
N ASP A 88 0.30 20.80 -18.52
CA ASP A 88 -0.18 20.71 -19.89
C ASP A 88 0.99 20.30 -20.79
N LEU A 89 0.92 19.11 -21.36
CA LEU A 89 2.01 18.55 -22.16
C LEU A 89 2.15 19.24 -23.50
N ALA A 90 1.07 19.82 -24.05
CA ALA A 90 1.17 20.55 -25.31
C ALA A 90 2.07 21.78 -25.13
N LYS A 91 1.86 22.54 -24.05
CA LYS A 91 2.66 23.73 -23.74
C LYS A 91 4.07 23.42 -23.27
N ALA A 92 4.25 22.29 -22.58
CA ALA A 92 5.55 21.91 -22.04
C ALA A 92 6.56 21.47 -23.12
N PHE A 93 6.07 21.07 -24.30
CA PHE A 93 6.87 20.58 -25.42
C PHE A 93 6.69 21.40 -26.71
N GLU A 94 6.10 22.60 -26.63
CA GLU A 94 6.13 23.56 -27.73
C GLU A 94 7.56 24.14 -27.82
N GLU A 95 8.30 23.78 -28.86
CA GLU A 95 9.53 24.46 -29.31
C GLU A 95 9.22 25.78 -30.04
#